data_AF-A0A348WMF9-F1
#
_entry.id   AF-A0A348WMF9-F1
#
_cell.length_a   1.000
_cell.length_b   1.000
_cell.length_c   1.000
_cell.angle_alpha   90.00
_cell.angle_beta   90.00
_cell.angle_gamma   90.00
#
_symmetry.space_group_name_H-M   'P 1'
#
loop_
_entity.id
_entity.type
_entity.pdbx_description
1 polymer ?
#
loop_
_entity_poly.entity_id
_entity_poly.type
_entity_poly.pdbx_seq_one_letter_code
_entity_poly.pdbx_strand_id
1 'polypeptide(L)'
;NESQDVTDVIGRAFGFFASVKEAMIFAFNLPPIPELGTATGFNLYLQDRGNLGHQALLDARNQLLGMASQNPMLQQVRPNGLEDAPQLKVDVDYEKATALGLTIENINNTLSAAWGSSYINDFIDRGRVKRVYLQGEADARMLP
;
A
#
# COMPACT_ATOMS: atom_id res chain seq x y z
N ASN A 1 1.32 38.85 -11.61
CA ASN A 1 2.41 38.13 -10.92
C ASN A 1 2.33 36.69 -11.38
N GLU A 2 2.77 36.42 -12.62
CA GLU A 2 2.59 35.11 -13.29
C GLU A 2 3.34 33.97 -12.58
N SER A 3 4.35 34.26 -11.76
CA SER A 3 5.16 33.24 -11.08
C SER A 3 4.49 32.52 -9.89
N GLN A 4 3.27 32.91 -9.51
CA GLN A 4 2.54 32.40 -8.34
C GLN A 4 1.26 31.64 -8.69
N ASP A 5 0.95 31.42 -9.97
CA ASP A 5 -0.19 30.58 -10.34
C ASP A 5 0.07 29.12 -9.90
N VAL A 6 -0.99 28.45 -9.44
CA VAL A 6 -0.90 27.07 -8.94
C VAL A 6 -0.38 26.13 -10.04
N THR A 7 -0.70 26.40 -11.29
CA THR A 7 -0.23 25.62 -12.45
C THR A 7 1.29 25.69 -12.60
N ASP A 8 1.87 26.88 -12.42
CA ASP A 8 3.31 27.09 -12.55
C ASP A 8 4.08 26.48 -11.37
N VAL A 9 3.49 26.49 -10.18
CA VAL A 9 4.04 25.80 -9.00
C VAL A 9 4.05 24.30 -9.22
N ILE A 10 2.95 23.74 -9.74
CA ILE A 10 2.85 22.30 -10.08
C ILE A 10 3.89 21.91 -11.13
N GLY A 11 4.06 22.72 -12.19
CA GLY A 11 5.06 22.45 -13.23
C GLY A 11 6.49 22.36 -12.68
N ARG A 12 6.89 23.30 -11.80
CA ARG A 12 8.20 23.26 -11.14
C ARG A 12 8.35 22.07 -10.19
N ALA A 13 7.30 21.75 -9.44
CA ALA A 13 7.30 20.60 -8.54
C ALA A 13 7.48 19.28 -9.31
N PHE A 14 6.78 19.11 -10.43
CA PHE A 14 6.97 17.96 -11.32
C PHE A 14 8.41 17.87 -11.85
N GLY A 15 8.99 18.98 -12.28
CA GLY A 15 10.37 19.01 -12.76
C GLY A 15 11.38 18.53 -11.71
N PHE A 16 11.21 18.93 -10.45
CA PHE A 16 12.04 18.45 -9.34
C PHE A 16 11.78 16.98 -9.00
N PHE A 17 10.51 16.59 -8.82
CA PHE A 17 10.14 15.25 -8.38
C PHE A 17 10.43 14.15 -9.41
N ALA A 18 10.46 14.50 -10.70
CA ALA A 18 10.89 13.56 -11.75
C ALA A 18 12.36 13.11 -11.60
N SER A 19 13.18 13.80 -10.79
CA SER A 19 14.56 13.40 -10.52
C SER A 19 14.71 12.34 -9.41
N VAL A 20 13.67 12.11 -8.61
CA VAL A 20 13.69 11.11 -7.52
C VAL A 20 13.48 9.72 -8.12
N LYS A 21 14.41 8.79 -7.86
CA LYS A 21 14.39 7.45 -8.47
C LYS A 21 13.66 6.42 -7.61
N GLU A 22 13.64 6.65 -6.31
CA GLU A 22 13.18 5.71 -5.30
C GLU A 22 11.67 5.80 -5.05
N ALA A 23 11.00 6.86 -5.54
CA ALA A 23 9.59 7.10 -5.30
C ALA A 23 8.94 7.90 -6.44
N MET A 24 7.66 7.63 -6.69
CA MET A 24 6.83 8.41 -7.60
C MET A 24 6.08 9.48 -6.81
N ILE A 25 6.39 10.76 -7.04
CA ILE A 25 5.81 11.90 -6.32
C ILE A 25 5.08 12.79 -7.31
N PHE A 26 3.80 13.07 -7.05
CA PHE A 26 2.92 13.85 -7.93
C PHE A 26 2.39 15.08 -7.22
N ALA A 27 2.38 16.22 -7.92
CA ALA A 27 1.69 17.44 -7.49
C ALA A 27 0.42 17.61 -8.33
N PHE A 28 -0.72 17.91 -7.72
CA PHE A 28 -1.97 18.16 -8.42
C PHE A 28 -2.76 19.27 -7.72
N ASN A 29 -3.61 19.95 -8.47
CA ASN A 29 -4.53 20.94 -7.92
C ASN A 29 -5.82 20.23 -7.47
N LEU A 30 -6.42 20.71 -6.39
CA LEU A 30 -7.72 20.23 -5.94
C LEU A 30 -8.82 20.75 -6.89
N PRO A 31 -9.87 19.95 -7.15
CA PRO A 31 -11.00 20.45 -7.91
C PRO A 31 -11.76 21.54 -7.14
N PRO A 32 -12.46 22.46 -7.83
CA PRO A 32 -13.19 23.56 -7.20
C PRO A 32 -14.30 23.12 -6.22
N ILE A 33 -14.81 21.90 -6.39
CA ILE A 33 -15.82 21.28 -5.52
C ILE A 33 -15.22 19.98 -4.95
N PRO A 34 -14.78 19.96 -3.69
CA PRO A 34 -14.10 18.81 -3.09
C PRO A 34 -14.91 17.50 -3.09
N GLU A 35 -16.25 17.60 -3.08
CA GLU A 35 -17.15 16.45 -3.03
C GLU A 35 -17.20 15.62 -4.32
N LEU A 36 -16.69 16.14 -5.44
CA LEU A 36 -16.66 15.43 -6.73
C LEU A 36 -15.39 14.59 -6.93
N GLY A 37 -14.48 14.59 -5.96
CA GLY A 37 -13.25 13.81 -5.96
C GLY A 37 -12.02 14.65 -5.63
N THR A 38 -10.87 14.00 -5.50
CA THR A 38 -9.59 14.65 -5.21
C THR A 38 -8.74 14.92 -6.45
N ALA A 39 -9.17 14.43 -7.62
CA ALA A 39 -8.47 14.58 -8.89
C ALA A 39 -9.45 14.97 -10.01
N THR A 40 -9.02 15.88 -10.88
CA THR A 40 -9.74 16.28 -12.11
C THR A 40 -9.42 15.33 -13.26
N GLY A 41 -10.40 15.02 -14.11
CA GLY A 41 -10.20 14.20 -15.31
C GLY A 41 -11.19 13.03 -15.37
N PHE A 42 -10.69 11.82 -15.64
CA PHE A 42 -11.48 10.60 -15.68
C PHE A 42 -11.01 9.58 -14.63
N ASN A 43 -11.88 8.63 -14.29
CA ASN A 43 -11.56 7.47 -13.47
C ASN A 43 -12.16 6.22 -14.13
N LEU A 44 -11.40 5.13 -14.16
CA LEU A 44 -11.82 3.86 -14.72
C LEU A 44 -11.26 2.70 -13.90
N TYR A 45 -11.96 1.57 -13.91
CA TYR A 45 -11.51 0.33 -13.31
C TYR A 45 -11.28 -0.72 -14.40
N LEU A 46 -10.08 -1.29 -14.43
CA LEU A 46 -9.80 -2.47 -15.24
C LEU A 46 -10.28 -3.71 -14.48
N GLN A 47 -11.06 -4.56 -15.14
CA GLN A 47 -11.65 -5.75 -14.53
C GLN A 47 -11.21 -7.00 -15.28
N ASP A 48 -10.75 -8.00 -14.54
CA ASP A 48 -10.60 -9.35 -15.05
C ASP A 48 -11.96 -10.06 -15.06
N ARG A 49 -12.58 -10.15 -16.24
CA ARG A 49 -13.84 -10.87 -16.45
C ARG A 49 -13.65 -12.32 -16.88
N GLY A 50 -12.42 -12.69 -17.23
CA GLY A 50 -12.06 -14.02 -17.71
C GLY A 50 -11.54 -14.94 -16.62
N ASN A 51 -11.35 -14.42 -15.39
CA ASN A 51 -10.68 -15.10 -14.29
C ASN A 51 -9.26 -15.56 -14.68
N LEU A 52 -8.55 -14.69 -15.39
CA LEU A 52 -7.16 -14.89 -15.84
C LEU A 52 -6.15 -14.74 -14.69
N GLY A 53 -6.55 -14.08 -13.61
CA GLY A 53 -5.77 -13.92 -12.39
C GLY A 53 -4.97 -12.61 -12.31
N HIS A 54 -4.34 -12.42 -11.15
CA HIS A 54 -3.68 -11.16 -10.77
C HIS A 54 -2.60 -10.72 -11.75
N GLN A 55 -1.68 -11.61 -12.14
CA GLN A 55 -0.58 -11.27 -13.04
C GLN A 55 -1.08 -10.79 -14.41
N ALA A 56 -2.05 -11.49 -15.00
CA ALA A 56 -2.61 -11.13 -16.30
C ALA A 56 -3.30 -9.75 -16.25
N LEU A 57 -3.97 -9.44 -15.13
CA LEU A 57 -4.58 -8.13 -14.92
C LEU A 57 -3.52 -7.01 -14.79
N LEU A 58 -2.40 -7.27 -14.10
CA LEU A 58 -1.28 -6.34 -14.00
C LEU A 58 -0.63 -6.08 -15.36
N ASP A 59 -0.42 -7.11 -16.15
CA ASP A 59 0.15 -7.00 -17.49
C ASP A 59 -0.76 -6.18 -18.40
N ALA A 60 -2.08 -6.44 -18.37
CA ALA A 60 -3.07 -5.67 -19.11
C ALA A 60 -3.13 -4.20 -18.68
N ARG A 61 -3.02 -3.92 -17.38
CA ARG A 61 -2.91 -2.55 -16.84
C ARG A 61 -1.66 -1.87 -17.37
N ASN A 62 -0.51 -2.53 -17.35
CA ASN A 62 0.76 -1.98 -17.81
C ASN A 62 0.74 -1.71 -19.32
N GLN A 63 0.13 -2.61 -20.10
CA GLN A 63 -0.10 -2.40 -21.53
C GLN A 63 -1.00 -1.19 -21.77
N LEU A 64 -2.11 -1.05 -21.03
CA LEU A 64 -3.00 0.10 -21.12
C LEU A 64 -2.27 1.41 -20.83
N LEU A 65 -1.46 1.46 -19.76
CA LEU A 65 -0.68 2.63 -19.40
C LEU A 65 0.40 2.96 -20.45
N GLY A 66 1.05 1.93 -21.00
CA GLY A 66 2.04 2.08 -22.08
C GLY A 66 1.41 2.61 -23.38
N MET A 67 0.18 2.22 -23.70
CA MET A 67 -0.57 2.78 -24.83
C MET A 67 -1.07 4.19 -24.54
N ALA A 68 -1.54 4.44 -23.30
CA ALA A 68 -2.05 5.74 -22.90
C ALA A 68 -0.97 6.83 -22.94
N SER A 69 0.27 6.50 -22.58
CA SER A 69 1.40 7.44 -22.61
C SER A 69 1.78 7.91 -24.02
N GLN A 70 1.40 7.17 -25.05
CA GLN A 70 1.66 7.51 -26.46
C GLN A 70 0.56 8.36 -27.08
N ASN A 71 -0.60 8.47 -26.42
CA ASN A 71 -1.75 9.20 -26.96
C ASN A 71 -1.70 10.68 -26.51
N PRO A 72 -1.54 11.66 -27.41
CA PRO A 72 -1.44 13.07 -27.05
C PRO A 72 -2.73 13.66 -26.46
N MET A 73 -3.87 12.98 -26.62
CA MET A 73 -5.13 13.37 -25.98
C MET A 73 -5.19 13.03 -24.49
N LEU A 74 -4.29 12.17 -24.01
CA LEU A 74 -4.24 11.72 -22.63
C LEU A 74 -3.06 12.36 -21.91
N GLN A 75 -3.29 12.79 -20.67
CA GLN A 75 -2.24 13.36 -19.83
C GLN A 75 -2.34 12.78 -18.41
N GLN A 76 -1.18 12.57 -17.79
CA GLN A 76 -1.06 12.15 -16.39
C GLN A 76 -1.84 10.89 -16.00
N VAL A 77 -2.01 9.94 -16.95
CA VAL A 77 -2.66 8.65 -16.69
C VAL A 77 -1.77 7.82 -15.77
N ARG A 78 -2.33 7.36 -14.65
CA ARG A 78 -1.60 6.65 -13.60
C ARG A 78 -2.46 5.57 -12.95
N PRO A 79 -1.85 4.49 -12.44
CA PRO A 79 -2.57 3.51 -11.63
C PRO A 79 -2.93 4.11 -10.26
N ASN A 80 -4.03 3.62 -9.67
CA ASN A 80 -4.43 3.95 -8.29
C ASN A 80 -4.03 2.86 -7.27
N GLY A 81 -3.57 1.71 -7.75
CA GLY A 81 -3.13 0.59 -6.92
C GLY A 81 -1.65 0.69 -6.53
N LEU A 82 -1.24 -0.16 -5.59
CA LEU A 82 0.16 -0.42 -5.28
C LEU A 82 0.68 -1.54 -6.19
N GLU A 83 1.98 -1.50 -6.51
CA GLU A 83 2.66 -2.63 -7.13
C GLU A 83 2.81 -3.77 -6.13
N ASP A 84 3.05 -4.99 -6.66
CA ASP A 84 3.35 -6.13 -5.83
C ASP A 84 4.64 -5.90 -5.04
N ALA A 85 4.53 -6.09 -3.72
CA ALA A 85 5.66 -5.98 -2.81
C ALA A 85 6.20 -7.37 -2.44
N PRO A 86 7.50 -7.50 -2.14
CA PRO A 86 8.04 -8.73 -1.56
C PRO A 86 7.30 -9.11 -0.28
N GLN A 87 6.95 -10.39 -0.15
CA GLN A 87 6.28 -10.94 1.03
C GLN A 87 7.07 -12.12 1.58
N LEU A 88 7.13 -12.25 2.91
CA LEU A 88 7.67 -13.43 3.58
C LEU A 88 6.53 -14.42 3.82
N LYS A 89 6.62 -15.60 3.20
CA LYS A 89 5.70 -16.70 3.48
C LYS A 89 6.31 -17.63 4.53
N VAL A 90 5.62 -17.79 5.65
CA VAL A 90 6.00 -18.72 6.72
C VAL A 90 5.22 -20.02 6.52
N ASP A 91 5.91 -21.07 6.08
CA ASP A 91 5.35 -22.41 5.93
C ASP A 91 5.67 -23.25 7.18
N VAL A 92 4.63 -23.68 7.91
CA VAL A 92 4.75 -24.48 9.13
C VAL A 92 4.47 -25.94 8.83
N ASP A 93 5.39 -26.82 9.25
CA ASP A 93 5.17 -28.27 9.25
C ASP A 93 4.36 -28.69 10.48
N TYR A 94 3.04 -28.77 10.30
CA TYR A 94 2.12 -29.13 11.38
C TYR A 94 2.19 -30.61 11.77
N GLU A 95 2.59 -31.50 10.87
CA GLU A 95 2.75 -32.93 11.18
C GLU A 95 3.88 -33.12 12.19
N LYS A 96 5.05 -32.52 11.89
CA LYS A 96 6.19 -32.52 12.79
C LYS A 96 5.90 -31.79 14.10
N ALA A 97 5.25 -30.63 14.03
CA ALA A 97 4.95 -29.85 15.23
C ALA A 97 4.02 -30.61 16.19
N THR A 98 2.98 -31.26 15.65
CA THR A 98 2.06 -32.09 16.44
C THR A 98 2.77 -33.32 17.02
N ALA A 99 3.66 -33.96 16.24
CA ALA A 99 4.47 -35.08 16.73
C ALA A 99 5.43 -34.68 17.87
N LEU A 100 5.84 -33.41 17.92
CA LEU A 100 6.64 -32.83 19.00
C LEU A 100 5.79 -32.28 20.16
N GLY A 101 4.46 -32.44 20.13
CA GLY A 101 3.54 -32.04 21.18
C GLY A 101 3.09 -30.58 21.13
N LEU A 102 3.34 -29.86 20.04
CA LEU A 102 2.84 -28.50 19.84
C LEU A 102 1.42 -28.51 19.27
N THR A 103 0.54 -27.68 19.82
CA THR A 103 -0.78 -27.43 19.23
C THR A 103 -0.66 -26.37 18.13
N ILE A 104 -1.46 -26.52 17.08
CA ILE A 104 -1.56 -25.53 15.99
C ILE A 104 -1.94 -24.15 16.55
N GLU A 105 -2.83 -24.13 17.56
CA GLU A 105 -3.24 -22.92 18.26
C GLU A 105 -2.05 -22.20 18.90
N ASN A 106 -1.19 -22.90 19.64
CA ASN A 106 -0.03 -22.29 20.28
C ASN A 106 0.93 -21.68 19.26
N ILE A 107 1.12 -22.35 18.12
CA ILE A 107 1.96 -21.84 17.03
C ILE A 107 1.36 -20.54 16.48
N ASN A 108 0.09 -20.57 16.08
CA ASN A 108 -0.59 -19.41 15.49
C ASN A 108 -0.67 -18.22 16.46
N ASN A 109 -0.98 -18.47 17.74
CA ASN A 109 -1.02 -17.44 18.77
C ASN A 109 0.36 -16.81 18.97
N THR A 110 1.42 -17.62 18.97
CA THR A 110 2.80 -17.14 19.12
C THR A 110 3.22 -16.28 17.92
N LEU A 111 3.03 -16.79 16.69
CA LEU A 111 3.37 -16.05 15.47
C LEU A 111 2.59 -14.72 15.39
N SER A 112 1.29 -14.76 15.66
CA SER A 112 0.42 -13.57 15.58
C SER A 112 0.78 -12.53 16.63
N ALA A 113 1.00 -12.92 17.89
CA ALA A 113 1.36 -11.98 18.94
C ALA A 113 2.77 -11.41 18.75
N ALA A 114 3.73 -12.24 18.37
CA ALA A 114 5.13 -11.82 18.22
C ALA A 114 5.32 -10.82 17.07
N TRP A 115 4.81 -11.12 15.87
CA TRP A 115 4.98 -10.25 14.69
C TRP A 115 3.87 -9.22 14.54
N GLY A 116 2.60 -9.58 14.78
CA GLY A 116 1.42 -8.77 14.49
C GLY A 116 0.95 -7.86 15.63
N SER A 117 1.50 -8.02 16.84
CA SER A 117 0.99 -7.48 18.10
C SER A 117 -0.38 -8.06 18.50
N SER A 118 -0.62 -8.14 19.81
CA SER A 118 -1.88 -8.61 20.37
C SER A 118 -2.37 -7.62 21.41
N TYR A 119 -3.63 -7.18 21.28
CA TYR A 119 -4.31 -6.43 22.33
C TYR A 119 -4.72 -7.39 23.45
N ILE A 120 -4.34 -7.08 24.68
CA ILE A 120 -4.62 -7.96 25.83
C ILE A 120 -5.75 -7.39 26.70
N ASN A 121 -5.61 -6.13 27.12
CA ASN A 121 -6.57 -5.44 27.98
C ASN A 121 -6.31 -3.93 28.00
N ASP A 122 -7.01 -3.24 28.88
CA ASP A 122 -6.84 -1.82 29.14
C ASP A 122 -6.26 -1.55 30.53
N PHE A 123 -5.58 -0.41 30.69
CA PHE A 123 -5.11 0.12 31.97
C PHE A 123 -5.35 1.64 32.08
N ILE A 124 -5.30 2.20 33.29
CA ILE A 124 -5.46 3.64 33.51
C ILE A 124 -4.09 4.30 33.61
N ASP A 125 -3.80 5.24 32.71
CA ASP A 125 -2.66 6.16 32.78
C ASP A 125 -3.19 7.59 32.95
N ARG A 126 -2.92 8.23 34.10
CA ARG A 126 -3.29 9.62 34.40
C ARG A 126 -4.77 9.93 34.14
N GLY A 127 -5.65 9.04 34.60
CA GLY A 127 -7.10 9.18 34.46
C GLY A 127 -7.67 8.87 33.07
N ARG A 128 -6.84 8.41 32.13
CA ARG A 128 -7.27 7.97 30.80
C ARG A 128 -7.08 6.47 30.65
N VAL A 129 -8.10 5.80 30.14
CA VAL A 129 -8.02 4.39 29.74
C VAL A 129 -7.11 4.28 28.51
N LYS A 130 -6.12 3.41 28.58
CA LYS A 130 -5.17 3.10 27.52
C LYS A 130 -5.11 1.60 27.28
N ARG A 131 -4.86 1.24 26.02
CA ARG A 131 -4.72 -0.16 25.60
C ARG A 131 -3.34 -0.71 25.94
N VAL A 132 -3.30 -1.97 26.34
CA VAL A 132 -2.09 -2.78 26.51
C VAL A 132 -1.95 -3.67 25.28
N TYR A 133 -0.78 -3.58 24.65
CA TYR A 133 -0.39 -4.44 23.54
C TYR A 133 0.82 -5.27 23.94
N LEU A 134 0.79 -6.54 23.55
CA LEU A 134 1.92 -7.47 23.62
C LEU A 134 2.49 -7.64 22.21
N GLN A 135 3.80 -7.51 22.06
CA GLN A 135 4.50 -7.75 20.80
C GLN A 135 5.92 -8.24 21.10
N GLY A 136 6.53 -8.97 20.16
CA GLY A 136 7.96 -9.23 20.22
C GLY A 136 8.77 -7.95 20.15
N GLU A 137 9.91 -7.93 20.85
CA GLU A 137 10.91 -6.86 20.72
C GLU A 137 11.35 -6.71 19.26
N ALA A 138 11.71 -5.49 18.86
CA ALA A 138 11.92 -5.17 17.45
C ALA A 138 13.01 -6.05 16.82
N ASP A 139 14.16 -6.16 17.47
CA ASP A 139 15.30 -6.97 17.02
C ASP A 139 14.95 -8.46 16.83
N ALA A 140 14.02 -9.00 17.61
CA ALA A 140 13.55 -10.37 17.51
C ALA A 140 12.55 -10.62 16.36
N ARG A 141 12.13 -9.59 15.61
CA ARG A 141 11.12 -9.71 14.53
C ARG A 141 11.40 -8.91 13.26
N MET A 142 12.60 -8.33 13.12
CA MET A 142 12.98 -7.52 11.94
C MET A 142 13.74 -8.28 10.85
N LEU A 143 14.36 -9.42 11.18
CA LEU A 143 15.15 -10.21 10.25
C LEU A 143 14.48 -11.57 10.03
N PRO A 144 14.40 -12.05 8.77
CA PRO A 144 14.03 -13.44 8.49
C PRO A 144 15.12 -14.43 8.92
#